data_AF-A0A355KUM0-F1
#
_entry.id   AF-A0A355KUM0-F1
#
_cell.length_a   1.000
_cell.length_b   1.000
_cell.length_c   1.000
_cell.angle_alpha   90.00
_cell.angle_beta   90.00
_cell.angle_gamma   90.00
#
_symmetry.space_group_name_H-M   'P 1'
#
loop_
_entity.id
_entity.type
_entity.pdbx_description
1 polymer ?
#
loop_
_entity_poly.entity_id
_entity_poly.type
_entity_poly.pdbx_seq_one_letter_code
_entity_poly.pdbx_strand_id
1 'polypeptide(L)'
;MNKFIKTGISIAAAVAITASASAMALAADYMGDVNDDGKVNSADALAILRYTVGIDGTEINLKKADVNSDGSINSSDALKVLRMSVSLEDLIEIKEENNEEEKTPVDFDKAEAVEYYNNALKKAYASENVTIDKKTDVKVKIDNLSAFKDLANSLKDKYAVPTEATETFKSEPEKAEKFLVPTALEADGAKEAKVEATENGYKVTITLVSETVDYKTAPKYNTQASLPLTGIAELAAQNNVTVKSSSFNYSGTVLTAEIDKDGNILSLNHTMPLKLSAKVRYGFMNIEGSGSGKYTLDATFTY
;
A
#
# COMPACT_ATOMS: atom_id res chain seq x y z
N MET A 1 -4.56 -19.77 -21.40
CA MET A 1 -5.36 -18.55 -21.65
C MET A 1 -6.49 -18.54 -20.62
N ASN A 2 -6.66 -17.60 -19.69
CA ASN A 2 -5.95 -16.33 -19.37
C ASN A 2 -5.80 -16.25 -17.83
N LYS A 3 -4.66 -15.96 -17.21
CA LYS A 3 -3.89 -14.69 -17.14
C LYS A 3 -4.62 -13.48 -16.48
N PHE A 4 -5.62 -13.70 -15.62
CA PHE A 4 -6.29 -12.62 -14.85
C PHE A 4 -6.42 -12.85 -13.32
N ILE A 5 -5.67 -13.80 -12.74
CA ILE A 5 -5.52 -13.89 -11.27
C ILE A 5 -4.48 -12.84 -10.83
N LYS A 6 -4.91 -11.58 -10.73
CA LYS A 6 -4.19 -10.47 -10.08
C LYS A 6 -5.19 -9.62 -9.28
N THR A 7 -5.74 -10.22 -8.23
CA THR A 7 -6.52 -9.52 -7.21
C THR A 7 -5.64 -8.51 -6.48
N GLY A 8 -6.08 -7.24 -6.43
CA GLY A 8 -5.39 -6.15 -5.72
C GLY A 8 -5.01 -4.92 -6.56
N ILE A 9 -4.93 -5.01 -7.90
CA ILE A 9 -4.42 -3.92 -8.77
C ILE A 9 -5.54 -3.02 -9.33
N SER A 10 -6.81 -3.35 -9.11
CA SER A 10 -7.96 -2.60 -9.63
C SER A 10 -8.18 -1.26 -8.90
N ILE A 11 -8.67 -0.26 -9.66
CA ILE A 11 -9.23 1.05 -9.25
C ILE A 11 -8.23 2.23 -9.15
N ALA A 12 -6.99 2.05 -8.69
CA ALA A 12 -6.00 3.15 -8.63
C ALA A 12 -5.66 3.74 -10.02
N ALA A 13 -5.58 2.89 -11.05
CA ALA A 13 -5.04 3.19 -12.37
C ALA A 13 -6.04 3.86 -13.34
N ALA A 14 -6.81 4.85 -12.91
CA ALA A 14 -7.70 5.61 -13.81
C ALA A 14 -7.97 7.06 -13.43
N VAL A 15 -7.68 7.45 -12.18
CA VAL A 15 -7.95 8.80 -11.67
C VAL A 15 -6.79 9.75 -11.94
N ALA A 16 -5.56 9.25 -11.78
CA ALA A 16 -4.35 9.92 -12.27
C ALA A 16 -4.28 9.96 -13.81
N ILE A 17 -5.05 9.09 -14.47
CA ILE A 17 -5.08 8.91 -15.92
C ILE A 17 -6.02 9.93 -16.57
N THR A 18 -5.80 11.21 -16.26
CA THR A 18 -6.44 12.36 -16.92
C THR A 18 -5.43 13.50 -17.20
N ALA A 19 -4.14 13.18 -17.22
CA ALA A 19 -3.11 13.93 -17.95
C ALA A 19 -2.28 13.01 -18.87
N SER A 20 -2.30 11.70 -18.63
CA SER A 20 -1.56 10.66 -19.37
C SER A 20 -2.52 9.53 -19.80
N ALA A 21 -3.63 9.91 -20.46
CA ALA A 21 -4.82 9.08 -20.62
C ALA A 21 -5.03 8.41 -21.98
N SER A 22 -4.23 8.81 -22.97
CA SER A 22 -4.24 8.25 -24.32
C SER A 22 -3.00 7.35 -24.46
N ALA A 23 -3.26 6.03 -24.58
CA ALA A 23 -2.31 4.92 -24.38
C ALA A 23 -1.86 4.76 -22.91
N MET A 24 -1.79 3.55 -22.33
CA MET A 24 -2.05 2.19 -22.82
C MET A 24 -2.69 1.34 -21.71
N ALA A 25 -3.26 0.19 -22.08
CA ALA A 25 -3.51 -0.90 -21.14
C ALA A 25 -2.34 -1.91 -21.17
N LEU A 26 -2.18 -2.67 -20.08
CA LEU A 26 -1.45 -3.97 -19.93
C LEU A 26 0.02 -3.99 -19.41
N ALA A 27 0.16 -4.26 -18.09
CA ALA A 27 0.88 -5.40 -17.45
C ALA A 27 2.45 -5.49 -17.29
N ALA A 28 2.91 -5.36 -16.03
CA ALA A 28 3.51 -6.40 -15.14
C ALA A 28 5.04 -6.78 -15.10
N ASP A 29 5.61 -6.65 -13.86
CA ASP A 29 6.58 -7.53 -13.10
C ASP A 29 8.12 -7.45 -13.39
N TYR A 30 9.13 -7.64 -12.47
CA TYR A 30 9.27 -7.81 -10.99
C TYR A 30 10.76 -7.56 -10.46
N MET A 31 11.11 -7.80 -9.17
CA MET A 31 12.47 -7.63 -8.54
C MET A 31 12.97 -8.85 -7.71
N GLY A 32 14.30 -8.97 -7.50
CA GLY A 32 14.97 -9.93 -6.59
C GLY A 32 15.66 -11.14 -7.24
N ASP A 33 15.37 -11.36 -8.52
CA ASP A 33 15.80 -12.48 -9.38
C ASP A 33 17.13 -12.11 -10.08
N VAL A 34 18.26 -12.38 -9.45
CA VAL A 34 19.57 -11.83 -9.87
C VAL A 34 20.27 -12.67 -10.93
N ASN A 35 19.85 -13.91 -11.12
CA ASN A 35 20.33 -14.75 -12.23
C ASN A 35 19.41 -14.68 -13.46
N ASP A 36 18.32 -13.90 -13.39
CA ASP A 36 17.27 -13.77 -14.42
C ASP A 36 16.59 -15.13 -14.79
N ASP A 37 16.55 -16.10 -13.84
CA ASP A 37 15.85 -17.38 -14.00
C ASP A 37 14.33 -17.31 -13.74
N GLY A 38 13.86 -16.16 -13.24
CA GLY A 38 12.44 -15.86 -13.00
C GLY A 38 11.94 -16.30 -11.62
N LYS A 39 12.84 -16.63 -10.69
CA LYS A 39 12.54 -16.96 -9.28
C LYS A 39 13.44 -16.15 -8.36
N VAL A 40 13.11 -16.12 -7.07
CA VAL A 40 13.95 -15.49 -6.03
C VAL A 40 14.19 -16.54 -4.96
N ASN A 41 15.40 -17.09 -4.89
CA ASN A 41 15.71 -18.24 -4.06
C ASN A 41 17.19 -18.30 -3.60
N SER A 42 17.61 -19.40 -2.98
CA SER A 42 18.98 -19.56 -2.48
C SER A 42 20.06 -19.55 -3.57
N ALA A 43 19.71 -19.83 -4.84
CA ALA A 43 20.62 -19.65 -5.98
C ALA A 43 20.98 -18.17 -6.20
N ASP A 44 20.00 -17.26 -6.09
CA ASP A 44 20.19 -15.81 -6.19
C ASP A 44 21.08 -15.29 -5.06
N ALA A 45 20.79 -15.71 -3.83
CA ALA A 45 21.61 -15.37 -2.66
C ALA A 45 23.07 -15.84 -2.80
N LEU A 46 23.26 -17.08 -3.28
CA LEU A 46 24.60 -17.62 -3.53
C LEU A 46 25.34 -16.82 -4.62
N ALA A 47 24.63 -16.37 -5.66
CA ALA A 47 25.20 -15.56 -6.72
C ALA A 47 25.64 -14.17 -6.20
N ILE A 48 24.83 -13.53 -5.34
CA ILE A 48 25.22 -12.30 -4.63
C ILE A 48 26.47 -12.52 -3.78
N LEU A 49 26.53 -13.57 -2.96
CA LEU A 49 27.71 -13.86 -2.12
C LEU A 49 28.98 -14.05 -2.95
N ARG A 50 28.90 -14.83 -4.03
CA ARG A 50 30.04 -15.07 -4.95
C ARG A 50 30.53 -13.78 -5.60
N TYR A 51 29.61 -12.88 -5.95
CA TYR A 51 29.93 -11.56 -6.48
C TYR A 51 30.61 -10.68 -5.41
N THR A 52 30.06 -10.62 -4.19
CA THR A 52 30.60 -9.81 -3.08
C THR A 52 32.04 -10.19 -2.71
N VAL A 53 32.40 -11.48 -2.76
CA VAL A 53 33.77 -11.93 -2.46
C VAL A 53 34.72 -11.89 -3.67
N GLY A 54 34.25 -11.45 -4.85
CA GLY A 54 35.08 -11.32 -6.05
C GLY A 54 35.52 -12.64 -6.69
N ILE A 55 34.69 -13.69 -6.66
CA ILE A 55 34.99 -14.94 -7.38
C ILE A 55 34.87 -14.70 -8.90
N ASP A 56 35.99 -14.85 -9.60
CA ASP A 56 36.08 -14.75 -11.07
C ASP A 56 35.00 -15.59 -11.78
N GLY A 57 34.39 -15.00 -12.80
CA GLY A 57 33.32 -15.66 -13.58
C GLY A 57 31.96 -15.71 -12.89
N THR A 58 31.67 -14.81 -11.94
CA THR A 58 30.33 -14.64 -11.37
C THR A 58 29.60 -13.47 -12.04
N GLU A 59 28.51 -13.77 -12.76
CA GLU A 59 27.62 -12.75 -13.35
C GLU A 59 26.30 -12.70 -12.56
N ILE A 60 25.85 -11.48 -12.22
CA ILE A 60 24.54 -11.21 -11.60
C ILE A 60 23.92 -9.93 -12.14
N ASN A 61 22.60 -9.85 -12.10
CA ASN A 61 21.83 -8.65 -12.44
C ASN A 61 21.90 -7.63 -11.30
N LEU A 62 22.88 -6.74 -11.37
CA LEU A 62 23.17 -5.71 -10.37
C LEU A 62 21.96 -4.79 -10.06
N LYS A 63 20.99 -4.65 -10.98
CA LYS A 63 19.78 -3.84 -10.75
C LYS A 63 18.74 -4.51 -9.86
N LYS A 64 18.89 -5.82 -9.61
CA LYS A 64 18.02 -6.63 -8.77
C LYS A 64 18.74 -7.18 -7.52
N ALA A 65 20.05 -6.95 -7.39
CA ALA A 65 20.91 -7.55 -6.38
C ALA A 65 21.04 -6.74 -5.08
N ASP A 66 20.81 -5.43 -5.12
CA ASP A 66 20.66 -4.56 -3.94
C ASP A 66 19.21 -4.66 -3.43
N VAL A 67 18.88 -5.80 -2.81
CA VAL A 67 17.53 -6.11 -2.31
C VAL A 67 17.25 -5.50 -0.95
N ASN A 68 18.27 -5.10 -0.21
CA ASN A 68 18.09 -4.32 1.01
C ASN A 68 17.97 -2.81 0.73
N SER A 69 18.42 -2.35 -0.44
CA SER A 69 18.41 -0.95 -0.88
C SER A 69 19.30 -0.03 0.00
N ASP A 70 20.38 -0.59 0.56
CA ASP A 70 21.45 0.14 1.26
C ASP A 70 22.48 0.76 0.29
N GLY A 71 22.40 0.43 -1.00
CA GLY A 71 23.27 0.94 -2.06
C GLY A 71 24.56 0.16 -2.27
N SER A 72 24.79 -0.92 -1.52
CA SER A 72 26.03 -1.70 -1.53
C SER A 72 25.75 -3.20 -1.64
N ILE A 73 25.81 -3.79 -2.83
CA ILE A 73 25.56 -5.24 -3.03
C ILE A 73 26.53 -6.09 -2.17
N ASN A 74 26.03 -6.64 -1.07
CA ASN A 74 26.85 -7.32 -0.07
C ASN A 74 26.19 -8.57 0.55
N SER A 75 26.82 -9.20 1.55
CA SER A 75 26.28 -10.37 2.22
C SER A 75 24.93 -10.13 2.91
N SER A 76 24.59 -8.86 3.22
CA SER A 76 23.30 -8.45 3.77
C SER A 76 22.16 -8.62 2.77
N ASP A 77 22.42 -8.38 1.48
CA ASP A 77 21.46 -8.64 0.40
C ASP A 77 21.22 -10.13 0.23
N ALA A 78 22.30 -10.92 0.16
CA ALA A 78 22.19 -12.37 0.10
C ALA A 78 21.44 -12.95 1.31
N LEU A 79 21.69 -12.43 2.51
CA LEU A 79 20.95 -12.78 3.71
C LEU A 79 19.47 -12.41 3.61
N LYS A 80 19.14 -11.26 3.02
CA LYS A 80 17.74 -10.85 2.78
C LYS A 80 17.05 -11.76 1.76
N VAL A 81 17.73 -12.14 0.67
CA VAL A 81 17.22 -13.16 -0.28
C VAL A 81 17.03 -14.53 0.40
N LEU A 82 17.96 -14.96 1.27
CA LEU A 82 17.81 -16.20 2.03
C LEU A 82 16.61 -16.16 2.98
N ARG A 83 16.44 -15.07 3.74
CA ARG A 83 15.28 -14.84 4.62
C ARG A 83 13.97 -14.85 3.84
N MET A 84 13.93 -14.17 2.69
CA MET A 84 12.79 -14.21 1.76
C MET A 84 12.52 -15.64 1.22
N SER A 85 13.54 -16.49 1.12
CA SER A 85 13.38 -17.89 0.67
C SER A 85 12.94 -18.88 1.76
N VAL A 86 12.90 -18.47 3.04
CA VAL A 86 12.54 -19.35 4.18
C VAL A 86 11.46 -18.79 5.12
N SER A 87 10.95 -17.57 4.89
CA SER A 87 9.87 -16.94 5.68
C SER A 87 10.10 -16.93 7.20
N LEU A 88 11.32 -16.61 7.63
CA LEU A 88 11.68 -16.51 9.05
C LEU A 88 12.20 -15.12 9.39
N GLU A 89 11.41 -14.35 10.13
CA GLU A 89 11.86 -13.57 11.30
C GLU A 89 10.70 -12.85 12.00
N ASP A 90 10.40 -13.30 13.22
CA ASP A 90 9.88 -12.51 14.33
C ASP A 90 10.78 -12.80 15.53
N LEU A 91 11.12 -11.78 16.33
CA LEU A 91 11.74 -11.97 17.64
C LEU A 91 11.05 -11.09 18.69
N ILE A 92 10.82 -11.71 19.85
CA ILE A 92 9.96 -11.24 20.93
C ILE A 92 10.65 -10.13 21.73
N GLU A 93 9.93 -9.04 22.00
CA GLU A 93 10.33 -8.04 22.99
C GLU A 93 9.63 -8.35 24.32
N ILE A 94 10.42 -8.57 25.38
CA ILE A 94 9.90 -8.74 26.75
C ILE A 94 9.96 -7.38 27.44
N LYS A 95 8.81 -6.84 27.84
CA LYS A 95 8.73 -5.63 28.69
C LYS A 95 8.46 -6.05 30.13
N GLU A 96 9.24 -5.50 31.07
CA GLU A 96 9.07 -5.76 32.50
C GLU A 96 7.82 -5.06 33.04
N GLU A 97 7.12 -5.73 33.94
CA GLU A 97 5.89 -5.23 34.58
C GLU A 97 6.21 -4.08 35.56
N ASN A 98 5.59 -2.92 35.34
CA ASN A 98 5.42 -1.91 36.38
C ASN A 98 3.93 -1.73 36.64
N ASN A 99 3.54 -1.78 37.92
CA ASN A 99 2.16 -1.57 38.37
C ASN A 99 1.80 -0.08 38.27
N GLU A 100 1.29 0.33 37.11
CA GLU A 100 0.48 1.55 36.98
C GLU A 100 -1.00 1.13 36.82
N GLU A 101 -1.93 1.99 37.27
CA GLU A 101 -3.37 1.71 37.18
C GLU A 101 -3.77 1.46 35.72
N GLU A 102 -4.55 0.40 35.47
CA GLU A 102 -4.78 -0.15 34.12
C GLU A 102 -5.39 0.89 33.17
N LYS A 103 -4.52 1.50 32.37
CA LYS A 103 -4.84 2.59 31.44
C LYS A 103 -5.83 2.10 30.39
N THR A 104 -7.02 2.68 30.37
CA THR A 104 -8.07 2.24 29.46
C THR A 104 -7.82 2.80 28.04
N PRO A 105 -8.36 2.18 26.97
CA PRO A 105 -8.10 2.65 25.62
C PRO A 105 -8.48 4.11 25.33
N VAL A 106 -9.40 4.71 26.10
CA VAL A 106 -9.73 6.15 25.96
C VAL A 106 -8.69 7.09 26.54
N ASP A 107 -7.80 6.60 27.40
CA ASP A 107 -6.70 7.35 28.01
C ASP A 107 -5.40 7.26 27.17
N PHE A 108 -5.42 6.48 26.09
CA PHE A 108 -4.28 6.29 25.20
C PHE A 108 -3.84 7.59 24.54
N ASP A 109 -2.52 7.79 24.50
CA ASP A 109 -1.85 8.82 23.72
C ASP A 109 -1.86 8.47 22.22
N LYS A 110 -1.25 9.35 21.42
CA LYS A 110 -1.25 9.23 19.96
C LYS A 110 -0.56 7.94 19.48
N ALA A 111 0.52 7.50 20.14
CA ALA A 111 1.26 6.30 19.75
C ALA A 111 0.52 5.03 20.19
N GLU A 112 0.04 5.00 21.44
CA GLU A 112 -0.76 3.89 21.98
C GLU A 112 -2.05 3.67 21.17
N ALA A 113 -2.74 4.74 20.75
CA ALA A 113 -3.94 4.66 19.91
C ALA A 113 -3.64 4.09 18.50
N VAL A 114 -2.47 4.38 17.93
CA VAL A 114 -2.01 3.82 16.65
C VAL A 114 -1.62 2.34 16.81
N GLU A 115 -0.93 1.99 17.89
CA GLU A 115 -0.59 0.61 18.22
C GLU A 115 -1.85 -0.24 18.46
N TYR A 116 -2.82 0.27 19.21
CA TYR A 116 -4.12 -0.37 19.45
C TYR A 116 -4.88 -0.66 18.15
N TYR A 117 -4.92 0.31 17.23
CA TYR A 117 -5.48 0.13 15.88
C TYR A 117 -4.77 -0.98 15.09
N ASN A 118 -3.44 -0.96 15.03
CA ASN A 118 -2.66 -1.99 14.33
C ASN A 118 -2.88 -3.38 14.93
N ASN A 119 -2.91 -3.48 16.26
CA ASN A 119 -3.05 -4.74 16.98
C ASN A 119 -4.45 -5.34 16.84
N ALA A 120 -5.51 -4.53 16.78
CA ALA A 120 -6.86 -5.01 16.49
C ALA A 120 -6.99 -5.63 15.09
N LEU A 121 -6.34 -5.04 14.07
CA LEU A 121 -6.26 -5.63 12.73
C LEU A 121 -5.44 -6.92 12.70
N LYS A 122 -4.27 -6.95 13.35
CA LYS A 122 -3.44 -8.17 13.47
C LYS A 122 -4.21 -9.31 14.14
N LYS A 123 -4.93 -9.01 15.23
CA LYS A 123 -5.80 -9.97 15.94
C LYS A 123 -6.85 -10.56 15.00
N ALA A 124 -7.52 -9.71 14.21
CA ALA A 124 -8.50 -10.17 13.24
C ALA A 124 -7.87 -11.07 12.19
N TYR A 125 -6.77 -10.65 11.59
CA TYR A 125 -6.09 -11.38 10.52
C TYR A 125 -5.52 -12.74 10.97
N ALA A 126 -5.17 -12.88 12.25
CA ALA A 126 -4.72 -14.14 12.86
C ALA A 126 -5.86 -15.06 13.35
N SER A 127 -7.11 -14.59 13.39
CA SER A 127 -8.25 -15.32 13.98
C SER A 127 -8.53 -16.66 13.27
N GLU A 128 -8.99 -17.66 14.03
CA GLU A 128 -9.24 -19.04 13.54
C GLU A 128 -10.19 -19.05 12.34
N ASN A 129 -11.21 -18.20 12.38
CA ASN A 129 -12.03 -17.84 11.24
C ASN A 129 -12.27 -16.33 11.33
N VAL A 130 -12.17 -15.62 10.21
CA VAL A 130 -12.70 -14.26 10.06
C VAL A 130 -13.21 -14.07 8.64
N THR A 131 -14.43 -13.58 8.50
CA THR A 131 -15.01 -13.15 7.22
C THR A 131 -14.94 -11.64 7.15
N ILE A 132 -14.33 -11.13 6.08
CA ILE A 132 -14.19 -9.71 5.82
C ILE A 132 -15.01 -9.38 4.56
N ASP A 133 -16.14 -8.70 4.77
CA ASP A 133 -16.84 -7.99 3.71
C ASP A 133 -16.17 -6.64 3.53
N LYS A 134 -15.76 -6.30 2.31
CA LYS A 134 -15.22 -4.98 1.98
C LYS A 134 -15.93 -4.36 0.78
N LYS A 135 -16.02 -3.03 0.82
CA LYS A 135 -16.51 -2.16 -0.23
C LYS A 135 -15.53 -1.03 -0.46
N THR A 136 -15.23 -0.73 -1.72
CA THR A 136 -14.39 0.41 -2.10
C THR A 136 -15.16 1.34 -3.02
N ASP A 137 -15.06 2.65 -2.85
CA ASP A 137 -15.60 3.66 -3.77
C ASP A 137 -14.50 4.66 -4.13
N VAL A 138 -14.47 5.11 -5.38
CA VAL A 138 -13.49 6.09 -5.86
C VAL A 138 -14.20 7.20 -6.62
N LYS A 139 -14.11 8.41 -6.08
CA LYS A 139 -14.70 9.62 -6.68
C LYS A 139 -13.62 10.41 -7.38
N VAL A 140 -13.96 10.91 -8.57
CA VAL A 140 -13.04 11.57 -9.49
C VAL A 140 -13.63 12.88 -9.99
N LYS A 141 -12.84 13.95 -9.86
CA LYS A 141 -13.08 15.26 -10.44
C LYS A 141 -11.86 15.68 -11.26
N ILE A 142 -12.09 15.97 -12.53
CA ILE A 142 -11.09 16.52 -13.44
C ILE A 142 -11.29 18.03 -13.42
N ASP A 143 -10.27 18.79 -13.00
CA ASP A 143 -10.35 20.23 -12.84
C ASP A 143 -9.83 20.97 -14.08
N ASN A 144 -8.75 20.46 -14.68
CA ASN A 144 -8.22 20.96 -15.95
C ASN A 144 -7.76 19.79 -16.82
N LEU A 145 -8.43 19.58 -17.96
CA LEU A 145 -7.97 18.78 -19.09
C LEU A 145 -8.85 19.12 -20.30
N SER A 146 -8.39 20.02 -21.18
CA SER A 146 -9.15 20.47 -22.35
C SER A 146 -9.10 19.49 -23.53
N ALA A 147 -7.94 18.89 -23.80
CA ALA A 147 -7.79 17.81 -24.76
C ALA A 147 -8.07 16.45 -24.10
N PHE A 148 -8.82 15.55 -24.76
CA PHE A 148 -9.14 14.19 -24.27
C PHE A 148 -10.14 14.10 -23.10
N LYS A 149 -10.98 15.12 -22.86
CA LYS A 149 -12.02 15.09 -21.80
C LYS A 149 -12.96 13.88 -21.89
N ASP A 150 -13.37 13.47 -23.08
CA ASP A 150 -14.29 12.34 -23.26
C ASP A 150 -13.64 10.99 -22.95
N LEU A 151 -12.37 10.84 -23.30
CA LEU A 151 -11.55 9.67 -22.94
C LEU A 151 -11.33 9.60 -21.42
N ALA A 152 -11.05 10.75 -20.79
CA ALA A 152 -10.90 10.85 -19.35
C ALA A 152 -12.20 10.48 -18.59
N ASN A 153 -13.37 10.91 -19.10
CA ASN A 153 -14.67 10.48 -18.55
C ASN A 153 -14.90 8.97 -18.75
N SER A 154 -14.63 8.42 -19.94
CA SER A 154 -14.79 6.99 -20.20
C SER A 154 -13.90 6.10 -19.32
N LEU A 155 -12.68 6.55 -18.99
CA LEU A 155 -11.79 5.84 -18.07
C LEU A 155 -12.29 5.92 -16.62
N LYS A 156 -12.77 7.09 -16.18
CA LYS A 156 -13.46 7.23 -14.90
C LYS A 156 -14.62 6.23 -14.80
N ASP A 157 -15.52 6.21 -15.78
CA ASP A 157 -16.71 5.35 -15.74
C ASP A 157 -16.37 3.85 -15.78
N LYS A 158 -15.20 3.48 -16.31
CA LYS A 158 -14.73 2.08 -16.38
C LYS A 158 -14.05 1.58 -15.11
N TYR A 159 -13.37 2.46 -14.38
CA TYR A 159 -12.39 2.07 -13.35
C TYR A 159 -12.62 2.74 -11.99
N ALA A 160 -13.28 3.90 -11.94
CA ALA A 160 -13.75 4.53 -10.70
C ALA A 160 -15.15 4.00 -10.34
N VAL A 161 -15.35 2.69 -10.52
CA VAL A 161 -16.57 1.96 -10.21
C VAL A 161 -16.41 1.39 -8.81
N PRO A 162 -17.42 1.50 -7.92
CA PRO A 162 -17.37 0.84 -6.63
C PRO A 162 -17.19 -0.67 -6.79
N THR A 163 -16.40 -1.29 -5.89
CA THR A 163 -16.27 -2.75 -5.84
C THR A 163 -16.65 -3.26 -4.47
N GLU A 164 -17.19 -4.48 -4.45
CA GLU A 164 -17.60 -5.20 -3.25
C GLU A 164 -16.98 -6.60 -3.34
N ALA A 165 -16.43 -7.10 -2.24
CA ALA A 165 -15.81 -8.41 -2.16
C ALA A 165 -15.91 -8.95 -0.72
N THR A 166 -16.14 -10.25 -0.61
CA THR A 166 -16.20 -10.98 0.66
C THR A 166 -15.24 -12.14 0.60
N GLU A 167 -14.40 -12.30 1.63
CA GLU A 167 -13.49 -13.44 1.74
C GLU A 167 -13.38 -13.90 3.20
N THR A 168 -13.27 -15.21 3.42
CA THR A 168 -13.11 -15.82 4.74
C THR A 168 -11.70 -16.37 4.87
N PHE A 169 -10.96 -15.88 5.86
CA PHE A 169 -9.60 -16.29 6.19
C PHE A 169 -9.61 -17.21 7.42
N LYS A 170 -8.66 -18.16 7.47
CA LYS A 170 -8.56 -19.14 8.57
C LYS A 170 -7.16 -19.17 9.17
N SER A 171 -6.87 -18.20 10.05
CA SER A 171 -5.52 -17.88 10.51
C SER A 171 -4.54 -17.66 9.35
N GLU A 172 -4.94 -16.84 8.37
CA GLU A 172 -4.16 -16.55 7.15
C GLU A 172 -3.78 -15.05 7.07
N PRO A 173 -2.97 -14.54 8.01
CA PRO A 173 -2.84 -13.09 8.21
C PRO A 173 -2.29 -12.35 6.99
N GLU A 174 -1.29 -12.90 6.30
CA GLU A 174 -0.78 -12.33 5.06
C GLU A 174 -1.82 -12.18 3.96
N LYS A 175 -2.80 -13.09 3.89
CA LYS A 175 -3.86 -13.03 2.87
C LYS A 175 -4.89 -11.97 3.25
N ALA A 176 -5.28 -11.92 4.53
CA ALA A 176 -6.18 -10.90 5.04
C ALA A 176 -5.59 -9.47 4.90
N GLU A 177 -4.28 -9.32 5.14
CA GLU A 177 -3.55 -8.06 4.96
C GLU A 177 -3.48 -7.63 3.48
N LYS A 178 -3.15 -8.55 2.57
CA LYS A 178 -3.17 -8.31 1.11
C LYS A 178 -4.59 -8.08 0.56
N PHE A 179 -5.61 -8.63 1.23
CA PHE A 179 -7.01 -8.43 0.87
C PHE A 179 -7.53 -7.08 1.34
N LEU A 180 -7.26 -6.67 2.58
CA LEU A 180 -7.81 -5.45 3.16
C LEU A 180 -6.79 -4.30 3.17
N VAL A 181 -5.94 -4.21 4.19
CA VAL A 181 -4.90 -3.17 4.34
C VAL A 181 -3.72 -3.64 5.20
N PRO A 182 -2.55 -2.99 5.10
CA PRO A 182 -1.42 -3.25 6.00
C PRO A 182 -1.68 -2.86 7.47
N THR A 183 -0.94 -3.50 8.38
CA THR A 183 -1.10 -3.34 9.86
C THR A 183 0.11 -2.69 10.54
N ALA A 184 0.84 -1.86 9.79
CA ALA A 184 2.19 -1.39 10.13
C ALA A 184 2.29 0.13 10.26
N LEU A 185 1.21 0.81 10.65
CA LEU A 185 1.20 2.27 10.77
C LEU A 185 2.16 2.76 11.87
N GLU A 186 3.17 3.53 11.48
CA GLU A 186 4.02 4.24 12.44
C GLU A 186 3.28 5.41 13.11
N ALA A 187 3.52 5.63 14.40
CA ALA A 187 2.92 6.73 15.17
C ALA A 187 3.26 8.13 14.61
N ASP A 188 4.40 8.29 13.93
CA ASP A 188 4.78 9.52 13.22
C ASP A 188 3.93 9.78 11.97
N GLY A 189 3.32 8.74 11.41
CA GLY A 189 2.34 8.85 10.33
C GLY A 189 1.01 9.45 10.78
N ALA A 190 0.66 9.32 12.06
CA ALA A 190 -0.51 9.98 12.63
C ALA A 190 -0.21 11.45 12.94
N LYS A 191 -0.96 12.36 12.31
CA LYS A 191 -1.04 13.77 12.72
C LYS A 191 -1.76 13.88 14.06
N GLU A 192 -2.81 13.07 14.22
CA GLU A 192 -3.68 12.97 15.39
C GLU A 192 -4.26 11.56 15.42
N ALA A 193 -4.42 11.00 16.61
CA ALA A 193 -5.12 9.75 16.85
C ALA A 193 -5.94 9.94 18.14
N LYS A 194 -7.15 9.40 18.16
CA LYS A 194 -8.08 9.49 19.29
C LYS A 194 -8.85 8.19 19.43
N VAL A 195 -9.06 7.76 20.66
CA VAL A 195 -10.00 6.68 21.01
C VAL A 195 -11.19 7.29 21.75
N GLU A 196 -12.39 6.79 21.44
CA GLU A 196 -13.65 7.20 22.08
C GLU A 196 -14.40 5.96 22.55
N ALA A 197 -14.96 5.97 23.76
CA ALA A 197 -15.80 4.86 24.22
C ALA A 197 -17.12 4.83 23.43
N THR A 198 -17.57 3.63 23.08
CA THR A 198 -18.88 3.36 22.48
C THR A 198 -19.65 2.37 23.35
N GLU A 199 -20.94 2.16 23.07
CA GLU A 199 -21.77 1.18 23.78
C GLU A 199 -21.15 -0.23 23.71
N ASN A 200 -20.59 -0.58 22.56
CA ASN A 200 -20.07 -1.92 22.28
C ASN A 200 -18.57 -2.07 22.55
N GLY A 201 -17.81 -0.98 22.63
CA GLY A 201 -16.37 -1.00 22.96
C GLY A 201 -15.74 0.38 22.74
N TYR A 202 -14.96 0.50 21.68
CA TYR A 202 -14.13 1.67 21.39
C TYR A 202 -14.13 2.01 19.91
N LYS A 203 -14.12 3.30 19.61
CA LYS A 203 -13.92 3.85 18.28
C LYS A 203 -12.55 4.51 18.21
N VAL A 204 -11.68 4.02 17.33
CA VAL A 204 -10.39 4.65 17.06
C VAL A 204 -10.51 5.49 15.79
N THR A 205 -10.08 6.75 15.85
CA THR A 205 -10.01 7.65 14.69
C THR A 205 -8.59 8.20 14.56
N ILE A 206 -7.97 8.03 13.39
CA ILE A 206 -6.61 8.46 13.10
C ILE A 206 -6.63 9.33 11.84
N THR A 207 -6.12 10.56 11.92
CA THR A 207 -5.85 11.38 10.72
C THR A 207 -4.36 11.33 10.43
N LEU A 208 -3.99 10.87 9.24
CA LEU A 208 -2.60 10.82 8.80
C LEU A 208 -2.03 12.21 8.48
N VAL A 209 -0.71 12.35 8.59
CA VAL A 209 0.03 13.51 8.08
C VAL A 209 -0.21 13.69 6.57
N SER A 210 -0.12 14.91 6.07
CA SER A 210 -0.25 15.15 4.63
C SER A 210 1.05 14.80 3.92
N GLU A 211 0.98 13.92 2.94
CA GLU A 211 2.11 13.49 2.13
C GLU A 211 1.95 14.04 0.70
N THR A 212 3.01 14.65 0.17
CA THR A 212 3.06 15.05 -1.25
C THR A 212 4.21 14.32 -1.92
N VAL A 213 3.88 13.50 -2.91
CA VAL A 213 4.82 12.66 -3.64
C VAL A 213 4.75 12.95 -5.14
N ASP A 214 5.76 12.50 -5.88
CA ASP A 214 5.75 12.51 -7.33
C ASP A 214 5.21 11.17 -7.89
N TYR A 215 5.18 11.02 -9.21
CA TYR A 215 4.70 9.80 -9.87
C TYR A 215 5.58 8.56 -9.66
N LYS A 216 6.78 8.71 -9.07
CA LYS A 216 7.74 7.62 -8.80
C LYS A 216 7.72 7.16 -7.35
N THR A 217 7.29 8.02 -6.44
CA THR A 217 7.39 7.83 -4.99
C THR A 217 6.02 7.50 -4.40
N ALA A 218 5.97 6.51 -3.52
CA ALA A 218 4.76 6.19 -2.77
C ALA A 218 4.73 7.01 -1.45
N PRO A 219 3.55 7.42 -0.97
CA PRO A 219 3.41 8.09 0.33
C PRO A 219 3.62 7.07 1.46
N LYS A 220 4.71 7.22 2.24
CA LYS A 220 5.19 6.28 3.25
C LYS A 220 4.07 5.86 4.21
N TYR A 221 3.43 6.82 4.88
CA TYR A 221 2.49 6.52 5.95
C TYR A 221 1.15 6.03 5.41
N ASN A 222 0.71 6.56 4.27
CA ASN A 222 -0.48 6.03 3.58
C ASN A 222 -0.27 4.58 3.12
N THR A 223 0.94 4.16 2.71
CA THR A 223 1.22 2.74 2.37
C THR A 223 1.27 1.80 3.58
N GLN A 224 1.39 2.32 4.80
CA GLN A 224 1.45 1.50 6.03
C GLN A 224 0.08 1.14 6.61
N ALA A 225 -0.99 1.77 6.11
CA ALA A 225 -2.33 1.65 6.68
C ALA A 225 -3.46 1.69 5.64
N SER A 226 -3.17 1.93 4.36
CA SER A 226 -4.19 2.09 3.32
C SER A 226 -3.62 1.75 1.94
N LEU A 227 -4.40 1.99 0.88
CA LEU A 227 -4.08 1.59 -0.50
C LEU A 227 -3.87 2.80 -1.44
N PRO A 228 -2.83 3.63 -1.23
CA PRO A 228 -2.57 4.81 -2.07
C PRO A 228 -2.17 4.43 -3.50
N LEU A 229 -2.15 5.42 -4.40
CA LEU A 229 -1.75 5.18 -5.80
C LEU A 229 -0.27 4.77 -5.86
N THR A 230 0.00 3.66 -6.54
CA THR A 230 1.35 3.13 -6.83
C THR A 230 1.48 2.80 -8.32
N GLY A 231 2.69 2.48 -8.79
CA GLY A 231 2.95 2.03 -10.17
C GLY A 231 2.85 3.09 -11.28
N ILE A 232 2.61 4.37 -10.96
CA ILE A 232 2.38 5.42 -11.96
C ILE A 232 3.61 5.66 -12.86
N ALA A 233 4.83 5.58 -12.33
CA ALA A 233 6.06 5.69 -13.12
C ALA A 233 6.24 4.56 -14.14
N GLU A 234 5.87 3.34 -13.77
CA GLU A 234 5.93 2.18 -14.65
C GLU A 234 4.90 2.31 -15.78
N LEU A 235 3.65 2.66 -15.45
CA LEU A 235 2.60 2.95 -16.43
C LEU A 235 3.00 4.07 -17.40
N ALA A 236 3.59 5.16 -16.90
CA ALA A 236 4.05 6.25 -17.77
C ALA A 236 5.15 5.81 -18.75
N ALA A 237 6.11 5.01 -18.28
CA ALA A 237 7.19 4.47 -19.11
C ALA A 237 6.65 3.49 -20.18
N GLN A 238 5.78 2.55 -19.79
CA GLN A 238 5.11 1.60 -20.69
C GLN A 238 4.33 2.29 -21.82
N ASN A 239 3.81 3.49 -21.55
CA ASN A 239 2.93 4.23 -22.46
C ASN A 239 3.67 5.26 -23.33
N ASN A 240 5.00 5.29 -23.31
CA ASN A 240 5.84 6.32 -23.94
C ASN A 240 5.48 7.75 -23.49
N VAL A 241 4.97 7.91 -22.27
CA VAL A 241 4.60 9.20 -21.67
C VAL A 241 5.80 9.73 -20.89
N THR A 242 6.38 10.83 -21.37
CA THR A 242 7.43 11.54 -20.63
C THR A 242 6.79 12.47 -19.60
N VAL A 243 6.72 12.04 -18.34
CA VAL A 243 6.32 12.93 -17.24
C VAL A 243 7.40 13.99 -17.03
N LYS A 244 7.01 15.27 -17.05
CA LYS A 244 7.88 16.44 -16.82
C LYS A 244 7.82 16.93 -15.39
N SER A 245 6.63 16.90 -14.80
CA SER A 245 6.41 17.18 -13.39
C SER A 245 5.10 16.53 -12.95
N SER A 246 5.01 16.13 -11.69
CA SER A 246 3.79 15.58 -11.09
C SER A 246 3.75 15.89 -9.61
N SER A 247 2.56 16.09 -9.07
CA SER A 247 2.32 16.20 -7.64
C SER A 247 1.07 15.40 -7.29
N PHE A 248 1.19 14.51 -6.32
CA PHE A 248 0.11 13.74 -5.71
C PHE A 248 0.08 14.09 -4.22
N ASN A 249 -0.88 14.90 -3.81
CA ASN A 249 -1.04 15.36 -2.43
C ASN A 249 -2.18 14.58 -1.76
N TYR A 250 -1.80 13.74 -0.79
CA TYR A 250 -2.69 13.04 0.12
C TYR A 250 -2.93 13.99 1.29
N SER A 251 -4.10 14.63 1.33
CA SER A 251 -4.30 15.86 2.13
C SER A 251 -4.72 15.62 3.59
N GLY A 252 -4.41 14.44 4.15
CA GLY A 252 -4.90 13.95 5.44
C GLY A 252 -5.93 12.84 5.24
N THR A 253 -5.45 11.60 5.17
CA THR A 253 -6.29 10.40 5.14
C THR A 253 -6.83 10.13 6.53
N VAL A 254 -8.13 9.83 6.63
CA VAL A 254 -8.78 9.48 7.90
C VAL A 254 -9.03 7.98 7.92
N LEU A 255 -8.58 7.33 8.98
CA LEU A 255 -8.85 5.94 9.31
C LEU A 255 -9.81 5.92 10.51
N THR A 256 -10.77 5.01 10.51
CA THR A 256 -11.73 4.83 11.60
C THR A 256 -11.96 3.34 11.80
N ALA A 257 -11.84 2.85 13.03
CA ALA A 257 -12.14 1.48 13.40
C ALA A 257 -13.10 1.44 14.58
N GLU A 258 -14.13 0.60 14.51
CA GLU A 258 -14.97 0.23 15.65
C GLU A 258 -14.45 -1.11 16.18
N ILE A 259 -14.15 -1.19 17.47
CA ILE A 259 -13.53 -2.34 18.15
C ILE A 259 -14.37 -2.69 19.37
N ASP A 260 -14.63 -3.98 19.63
CA ASP A 260 -15.37 -4.40 20.82
C ASP A 260 -14.52 -4.36 22.11
N LYS A 261 -15.14 -4.70 23.25
CA LYS A 261 -14.46 -4.75 24.56
C LYS A 261 -13.37 -5.81 24.65
N ASP A 262 -13.42 -6.84 23.80
CA ASP A 262 -12.42 -7.92 23.74
C ASP A 262 -11.27 -7.58 22.78
N GLY A 263 -11.31 -6.43 22.11
CA GLY A 263 -10.30 -5.99 21.15
C GLY A 263 -10.46 -6.55 19.74
N ASN A 264 -11.62 -7.12 19.39
CA ASN A 264 -11.91 -7.52 18.01
C ASN A 264 -12.39 -6.30 17.22
N ILE A 265 -11.78 -6.01 16.07
CA ILE A 265 -12.31 -5.00 15.15
C ILE A 265 -13.62 -5.52 14.54
N LEU A 266 -14.66 -4.68 14.55
CA LEU A 266 -15.99 -4.95 14.03
C LEU A 266 -16.19 -4.30 12.65
N SER A 267 -15.65 -3.09 12.48
CA SER A 267 -15.69 -2.38 11.19
C SER A 267 -14.49 -1.45 11.00
N LEU A 268 -14.18 -1.16 9.74
CA LEU A 268 -13.09 -0.30 9.31
C LEU A 268 -13.59 0.65 8.20
N ASN A 269 -13.44 1.96 8.37
CA ASN A 269 -13.62 2.96 7.31
C ASN A 269 -12.32 3.72 7.07
N HIS A 270 -11.84 3.75 5.83
CA HIS A 270 -10.82 4.70 5.39
C HIS A 270 -11.41 5.72 4.44
N THR A 271 -11.02 6.98 4.58
CA THR A 271 -11.29 8.04 3.63
C THR A 271 -9.98 8.75 3.26
N MET A 272 -9.52 8.52 2.04
CA MET A 272 -8.25 9.04 1.51
C MET A 272 -8.51 10.11 0.42
N PRO A 273 -8.40 11.41 0.74
CA PRO A 273 -8.49 12.49 -0.23
C PRO A 273 -7.18 12.65 -1.00
N LEU A 274 -7.29 12.83 -2.32
CA LEU A 274 -6.16 13.06 -3.23
C LEU A 274 -6.39 14.35 -4.03
N LYS A 275 -5.36 15.20 -4.12
CA LYS A 275 -5.25 16.25 -5.13
C LYS A 275 -4.08 15.91 -6.05
N LEU A 276 -4.25 16.08 -7.35
CA LEU A 276 -3.19 15.77 -8.31
C LEU A 276 -3.03 16.83 -9.38
N SER A 277 -1.79 17.01 -9.83
CA SER A 277 -1.45 17.76 -11.03
C SER A 277 -0.27 17.11 -11.74
N ALA A 278 -0.25 17.16 -13.07
CA ALA A 278 0.82 16.62 -13.87
C ALA A 278 1.02 17.41 -15.16
N LYS A 279 2.29 17.47 -15.60
CA LYS A 279 2.69 17.92 -16.92
C LYS A 279 3.42 16.77 -17.59
N VAL A 280 2.96 16.36 -18.76
CA VAL A 280 3.53 15.24 -19.50
C VAL A 280 3.75 15.61 -20.97
N ARG A 281 4.56 14.82 -21.65
CA ARG A 281 4.70 14.86 -23.10
C ARG A 281 4.39 13.49 -23.69
N TYR A 282 3.51 13.48 -24.69
CA TYR A 282 3.15 12.31 -25.49
C TYR A 282 3.41 12.62 -26.96
N GLY A 283 4.39 11.93 -27.55
CA GLY A 283 4.91 12.25 -28.88
C GLY A 283 5.46 13.69 -28.96
N PHE A 284 4.81 14.54 -29.75
CA PHE A 284 5.13 15.97 -29.89
C PHE A 284 4.26 16.89 -29.02
N MET A 285 3.19 16.38 -28.40
CA MET A 285 2.26 17.18 -27.61
C MET A 285 2.71 17.28 -26.15
N ASN A 286 2.68 18.49 -25.59
CA ASN A 286 2.73 18.70 -24.15
C ASN A 286 1.29 18.76 -23.62
N ILE A 287 0.99 18.03 -22.56
CA ILE A 287 -0.32 17.95 -21.93
C ILE A 287 -0.14 18.34 -20.47
N GLU A 288 -0.95 19.27 -20.00
CA GLU A 288 -1.05 19.63 -18.59
C GLU A 288 -2.44 19.24 -18.09
N GLY A 289 -2.51 18.65 -16.91
CA GLY A 289 -3.79 18.29 -16.30
C GLY A 289 -3.75 18.35 -14.79
N SER A 290 -4.91 18.62 -14.20
CA SER A 290 -5.11 18.62 -12.75
C SER A 290 -6.49 18.10 -12.38
N GLY A 291 -6.60 17.57 -11.17
CA GLY A 291 -7.83 17.03 -10.64
C GLY A 291 -7.76 16.73 -9.16
N SER A 292 -8.84 16.16 -8.67
CA SER A 292 -8.97 15.68 -7.30
C SER A 292 -9.76 14.37 -7.29
N GLY A 293 -9.48 13.56 -6.28
CA GLY A 293 -10.18 12.31 -6.05
C GLY A 293 -10.35 12.00 -4.58
N LYS A 294 -11.16 10.99 -4.30
CA LYS A 294 -11.33 10.44 -2.96
C LYS A 294 -11.53 8.94 -3.06
N TYR A 295 -10.64 8.18 -2.45
CA TYR A 295 -10.83 6.75 -2.21
C TYR A 295 -11.53 6.57 -0.86
N THR A 296 -12.51 5.67 -0.79
CA THR A 296 -13.00 5.14 0.47
C THR A 296 -12.95 3.62 0.47
N LEU A 297 -12.67 3.07 1.65
CA LEU A 297 -12.80 1.66 1.99
C LEU A 297 -13.75 1.57 3.16
N ASP A 298 -14.75 0.71 3.06
CA ASP A 298 -15.65 0.33 4.13
C ASP A 298 -15.54 -1.19 4.29
N ALA A 299 -15.31 -1.69 5.50
CA ALA A 299 -15.27 -3.13 5.75
C ALA A 299 -15.89 -3.52 7.09
N THR A 300 -16.44 -4.73 7.15
CA THR A 300 -17.03 -5.34 8.34
C THR A 300 -16.45 -6.73 8.57
N PHE A 301 -16.31 -7.10 9.83
CA PHE A 301 -15.67 -8.34 10.26
C PHE A 301 -16.69 -9.23 10.99
N THR A 302 -16.69 -10.52 10.66
CA THR A 302 -17.48 -11.55 11.35
C THR A 302 -16.56 -12.71 11.73
N TYR A 303 -16.62 -13.16 12.99
CA TYR A 303 -15.78 -14.21 13.57
C TYR A 303 -16.58 -15.50 13.78
#